data_AF-A0A1X7HL93-F1
#
_entry.id   AF-A0A1X7HL93-F1
#
_cell.length_a   1.000
_cell.length_b   1.000
_cell.length_c   1.000
_cell.angle_alpha   90.00
_cell.angle_beta   90.00
_cell.angle_gamma   90.00
#
_symmetry.space_group_name_H-M   'P 1'
#
loop_
_entity.id
_entity.type
_entity.pdbx_description
1 polymer ?
#
loop_
_entity_poly.entity_id
_entity_poly.type
_entity_poly.pdbx_seq_one_letter_code
_entity_poly.pdbx_strand_id
1 'polypeptide(L)'
;MSSFWSLVQNDHLLGDKSNRKPAYLWISALLLLLFFTWYTVVLLFGTAIAPLSLLKITPLLIFVFAGVSIKLSIKEWRKQTISWWLMLPFPRYYLLCAKALSALLICFKVLLLCYAITLATGLESYWLSPELFNIHHSLGSYFYEVSMNYFGYLILSPLIISITITLVMLFKSRLKFYVLLIIMLASPLLSLVFSDHNIISKNPNLSFKLSFQLPEYISSDYLSSYLPITLLVSLLVSAMLLFVSSLILEKKIQI
;
A
#
# COMPACT_ATOMS: atom_id res chain seq x y z
N MET A 1 8.76 4.70 -28.64
CA MET A 1 8.25 4.18 -27.36
C MET A 1 7.43 2.93 -27.63
N SER A 2 7.56 1.86 -26.84
CA SER A 2 6.70 0.69 -27.02
C SER A 2 5.24 1.03 -26.69
N SER A 3 4.29 0.32 -27.31
CA SER A 3 2.85 0.48 -27.04
C SER A 3 2.53 0.31 -25.55
N PHE A 4 3.21 -0.61 -24.86
CA PHE A 4 3.11 -0.80 -23.40
C PHE A 4 3.34 0.50 -22.62
N TRP A 5 4.48 1.14 -22.85
CA TRP A 5 4.87 2.34 -22.09
C TRP A 5 3.93 3.51 -22.38
N SER A 6 3.38 3.58 -23.59
CA SER A 6 2.37 4.59 -23.93
C SER A 6 1.07 4.40 -23.14
N LEU A 7 0.62 3.15 -22.94
CA LEU A 7 -0.55 2.82 -22.12
C LEU A 7 -0.31 3.14 -20.64
N VAL A 8 0.83 2.74 -20.11
CA VAL A 8 1.26 3.04 -18.73
C VAL A 8 1.29 4.55 -18.49
N GLN A 9 1.91 5.29 -19.41
CA GLN A 9 2.03 6.74 -19.30
C GLN A 9 0.68 7.43 -19.44
N ASN A 10 -0.19 6.95 -20.34
CA ASN A 10 -1.52 7.51 -20.51
C ASN A 10 -2.37 7.31 -19.23
N ASP A 11 -2.33 6.12 -18.63
CA ASP A 11 -3.03 5.86 -17.35
C ASP A 11 -2.49 6.71 -16.20
N HIS A 12 -1.17 6.88 -16.15
CA HIS A 12 -0.51 7.75 -15.17
C HIS A 12 -0.90 9.23 -15.38
N LEU A 13 -0.89 9.73 -16.62
CA LEU A 13 -1.15 11.14 -16.96
C LEU A 13 -2.64 11.51 -17.00
N LEU A 14 -3.54 10.57 -17.30
CA LEU A 14 -4.99 10.79 -17.28
C LEU A 14 -5.50 11.12 -15.87
N GLY A 15 -4.72 10.82 -14.82
CA GLY A 15 -4.93 11.29 -13.45
C GLY A 15 -4.76 12.80 -13.26
N ASP A 16 -3.95 13.46 -14.10
CA ASP A 16 -3.40 14.80 -13.82
C ASP A 16 -3.92 15.92 -14.72
N LYS A 17 -4.72 15.63 -15.76
CA LYS A 17 -5.27 16.66 -16.65
C LYS A 17 -6.42 17.49 -16.06
N SER A 18 -6.91 17.15 -14.87
CA SER A 18 -7.91 17.98 -14.18
C SER A 18 -7.18 19.03 -13.34
N ASN A 19 -6.84 20.16 -13.97
CA ASN A 19 -6.49 21.45 -13.35
C ASN A 19 -6.01 21.36 -11.89
N ARG A 20 -4.74 21.00 -11.67
CA ARG A 20 -4.08 21.23 -10.38
C ARG A 20 -3.97 22.75 -10.19
N LYS A 21 -5.01 23.35 -9.59
CA LYS A 21 -4.95 24.75 -9.15
C LYS A 21 -3.73 24.89 -8.22
N PRO A 22 -2.90 25.93 -8.37
CA PRO A 22 -1.69 26.11 -7.54
C PRO A 22 -2.00 26.04 -6.04
N ALA A 23 -3.21 26.44 -5.63
CA ALA A 23 -3.69 26.37 -4.25
C ALA A 23 -3.57 24.98 -3.60
N TYR A 24 -3.76 23.87 -4.32
CA TYR A 24 -3.66 22.54 -3.69
C TYR A 24 -2.21 22.19 -3.31
N LEU A 25 -1.24 22.61 -4.13
CA LEU A 25 0.18 22.44 -3.82
C LEU A 25 0.55 23.27 -2.57
N TRP A 26 0.06 24.52 -2.49
CA TRP A 26 0.25 25.37 -1.32
C TRP A 26 -0.37 24.80 -0.05
N ILE A 27 -1.60 24.27 -0.13
CA ILE A 27 -2.26 23.63 1.01
C ILE A 27 -1.48 22.39 1.48
N SER A 28 -0.99 21.58 0.54
CA SER A 28 -0.18 20.40 0.89
C SER A 28 1.16 20.78 1.52
N ALA A 29 1.82 21.83 1.02
CA ALA A 29 3.06 22.34 1.58
C ALA A 29 2.85 22.94 2.98
N LEU A 30 1.74 23.65 3.19
CA LEU A 30 1.37 24.23 4.48
C LEU A 30 1.07 23.14 5.52
N LEU A 31 0.34 22.08 5.13
CA LEU A 31 0.10 20.92 6.00
C LEU A 31 1.40 20.22 6.39
N LEU A 32 2.33 20.06 5.44
CA LEU A 32 3.62 19.45 5.68
C LEU A 32 4.47 20.31 6.61
N LEU A 33 4.47 21.63 6.43
CA LEU A 33 5.15 22.57 7.32
C LEU A 33 4.55 22.54 8.73
N LEU A 34 3.21 22.55 8.86
CA LEU A 34 2.54 22.42 10.15
C LEU A 34 2.93 21.13 10.87
N PHE A 35 3.03 20.02 10.12
CA PHE A 35 3.47 18.74 10.68
C PHE A 35 4.90 18.81 11.22
N PHE A 36 5.85 19.38 10.47
CA PHE A 36 7.22 19.58 10.95
C PHE A 36 7.26 20.50 12.19
N THR A 37 6.54 21.62 12.17
CA THR A 37 6.49 22.53 13.33
C THR A 37 5.84 21.91 14.57
N TRP A 38 4.82 21.06 14.38
CA TRP A 38 4.24 20.31 15.48
C TRP A 38 5.23 19.29 16.03
N TYR A 39 5.90 18.57 15.14
CA TYR A 39 6.88 17.55 15.52
C TYR A 39 8.08 18.15 16.28
N THR A 40 8.57 19.31 15.85
CA THR A 40 9.63 20.03 16.56
C THR A 40 9.19 20.50 17.94
N VAL A 41 7.98 21.04 18.08
CA VAL A 41 7.42 21.47 19.36
C VAL A 41 7.26 20.28 20.31
N VAL A 42 6.82 19.12 19.81
CA VAL A 42 6.71 17.89 20.61
C VAL A 42 8.08 17.38 21.04
N LEU A 43 9.11 17.46 20.19
CA LEU A 43 10.48 17.10 20.56
C LEU A 43 11.08 18.04 21.60
N LEU A 44 10.83 19.34 21.50
CA LEU A 44 11.42 20.34 22.39
C LEU A 44 10.71 20.46 23.75
N PHE A 45 9.39 20.27 23.80
CA PHE A 45 8.58 20.58 24.99
C PHE A 45 7.67 19.43 25.45
N GLY A 46 7.56 18.34 24.68
CA GLY A 46 6.68 17.21 24.96
C GLY A 46 7.41 16.00 25.56
N THR A 47 6.66 14.91 25.78
CA THR A 47 7.27 13.61 26.00
C THR A 47 7.91 13.16 24.69
N ALA A 48 9.21 12.87 24.74
CA ALA A 48 9.95 12.52 23.56
C ALA A 48 9.41 11.24 22.91
N ILE A 49 8.64 11.43 21.84
CA ILE A 49 8.13 10.33 21.02
C ILE A 49 9.32 9.81 20.21
N ALA A 50 9.75 8.58 20.51
CA ALA A 50 10.85 7.96 19.78
C ALA A 50 10.56 7.99 18.25
N PRO A 51 11.51 8.40 17.40
CA PRO A 51 11.27 8.57 15.96
C PRO A 51 10.83 7.27 15.26
N LEU A 52 11.17 6.11 15.83
CA LEU A 52 10.68 4.80 15.39
C LEU A 52 9.15 4.66 15.48
N SER A 53 8.48 5.37 16.39
CA SER A 53 7.04 5.26 16.54
C SER A 53 6.28 5.80 15.33
N LEU A 54 6.89 6.65 14.50
CA LEU A 54 6.32 7.06 13.21
C LEU A 54 6.13 5.85 12.28
N LEU A 55 6.96 4.81 12.40
CA LEU A 55 6.78 3.56 11.65
C LEU A 55 5.50 2.82 12.05
N LYS A 56 4.93 3.06 13.24
CA LYS A 56 3.62 2.46 13.61
C LYS A 56 2.47 2.97 12.74
N ILE A 57 2.65 4.08 12.03
CA ILE A 57 1.67 4.66 11.11
C ILE A 57 1.82 4.07 9.70
N THR A 58 2.96 3.46 9.36
CA THR A 58 3.23 2.91 8.01
C THR A 58 2.28 1.81 7.55
N PRO A 59 1.66 0.97 8.41
CA PRO A 59 0.66 0.00 7.96
C PRO A 59 -0.54 0.64 7.24
N LEU A 60 -0.82 1.93 7.50
CA LEU A 60 -1.88 2.66 6.79
C LEU A 60 -1.58 2.84 5.29
N LEU A 61 -0.33 2.70 4.85
CA LEU A 61 0.06 2.75 3.44
C LEU A 61 -0.61 1.65 2.61
N ILE A 62 -0.94 0.50 3.22
CA ILE A 62 -1.67 -0.59 2.54
C ILE A 62 -3.02 -0.07 2.03
N PHE A 63 -3.73 0.74 2.82
CA PHE A 63 -4.99 1.35 2.42
C PHE A 63 -4.81 2.40 1.33
N VAL A 64 -3.70 3.14 1.35
CA VAL A 64 -3.37 4.10 0.29
C VAL A 64 -3.14 3.37 -1.03
N PHE A 65 -2.35 2.28 -1.03
CA PHE A 65 -2.09 1.48 -2.23
C PHE A 65 -3.38 0.87 -2.79
N ALA A 66 -4.23 0.32 -1.91
CA ALA A 66 -5.53 -0.20 -2.30
C ALA A 66 -6.43 0.91 -2.89
N GLY A 67 -6.48 2.08 -2.24
CA GLY A 67 -7.28 3.21 -2.68
C GLY A 67 -6.86 3.74 -4.05
N VAL A 68 -5.55 3.86 -4.31
CA VAL A 68 -5.01 4.28 -5.61
C VAL A 68 -5.43 3.31 -6.73
N SER A 69 -5.24 2.01 -6.49
CA SER A 69 -5.60 0.95 -7.45
C SER A 69 -7.11 0.93 -7.75
N ILE A 70 -7.95 1.02 -6.70
CA ILE A 70 -9.41 1.07 -6.83
C ILE A 70 -9.84 2.31 -7.61
N LYS A 71 -9.28 3.50 -7.30
CA LYS A 71 -9.62 4.75 -7.98
C LYS A 71 -9.31 4.67 -9.48
N LEU A 72 -8.12 4.18 -9.85
CA LEU A 72 -7.74 3.99 -11.25
C LEU A 72 -8.64 2.98 -11.96
N SER A 73 -8.99 1.89 -11.27
CA SER A 73 -9.86 0.85 -11.81
C SER A 73 -11.27 1.39 -12.04
N ILE A 74 -11.96 1.89 -11.00
CA ILE A 74 -13.34 2.39 -11.08
C ILE A 74 -13.52 3.56 -12.05
N LYS A 75 -12.50 4.42 -12.19
CA LYS A 75 -12.57 5.59 -13.09
C LYS A 75 -12.87 5.21 -14.53
N GLU A 76 -12.33 4.10 -15.02
CA GLU A 76 -12.58 3.64 -16.40
C GLU A 76 -14.04 3.20 -16.61
N TRP A 77 -14.67 2.63 -15.58
CA TRP A 77 -16.08 2.24 -15.64
C TRP A 77 -16.98 3.48 -15.56
N ARG A 78 -16.63 4.47 -14.72
CA ARG A 78 -17.41 5.72 -14.61
C ARG A 78 -17.34 6.55 -15.89
N LYS A 79 -16.20 6.54 -16.58
CA LYS A 79 -15.99 7.28 -17.83
C LYS A 79 -16.43 6.52 -19.10
N GLN A 80 -16.95 5.30 -18.95
CA GLN A 80 -17.31 4.41 -20.06
C GLN A 80 -16.16 4.15 -21.06
N THR A 81 -14.91 4.34 -20.63
CA THR A 81 -13.72 4.10 -21.47
C THR A 81 -13.33 2.62 -21.49
N ILE A 82 -13.97 1.80 -20.66
CA ILE A 82 -13.74 0.35 -20.61
C ILE A 82 -14.03 -0.36 -21.93
N SER A 83 -15.06 0.08 -22.67
CA SER A 83 -15.42 -0.49 -23.98
C SER A 83 -14.31 -0.25 -25.01
N TRP A 84 -13.73 0.95 -25.02
CA TRP A 84 -12.59 1.29 -25.85
C TRP A 84 -11.35 0.45 -25.50
N TRP A 85 -11.06 0.28 -24.20
CA TRP A 85 -10.01 -0.62 -23.73
C TRP A 85 -10.23 -2.06 -24.19
N LEU A 86 -11.49 -2.50 -24.20
CA LEU A 86 -11.85 -3.83 -24.67
C LEU A 86 -11.74 -3.97 -26.20
N MET A 87 -11.81 -2.89 -26.98
CA MET A 87 -11.69 -2.95 -28.43
C MET A 87 -10.24 -3.00 -28.93
N LEU A 88 -9.25 -2.69 -28.07
CA LEU A 88 -7.84 -2.72 -28.46
C LEU A 88 -7.41 -4.15 -28.86
N PRO A 89 -6.60 -4.30 -29.93
CA PRO A 89 -6.08 -5.59 -30.41
C PRO A 89 -4.91 -6.08 -29.53
N PHE A 90 -5.05 -5.97 -28.21
CA PHE A 90 -4.09 -6.41 -27.23
C PHE A 90 -4.72 -7.41 -26.27
N PRO A 91 -3.96 -8.41 -25.80
CA PRO A 91 -4.47 -9.36 -24.84
C PRO A 91 -4.81 -8.69 -23.51
N ARG A 92 -5.85 -9.18 -22.83
CA ARG A 92 -6.38 -8.54 -21.61
C ARG A 92 -5.39 -8.47 -20.47
N TYR A 93 -4.56 -9.50 -20.31
CA TYR A 93 -3.51 -9.51 -19.30
C TYR A 93 -2.50 -8.37 -19.51
N TYR A 94 -2.23 -7.98 -20.76
CA TYR A 94 -1.29 -6.91 -21.09
C TYR A 94 -1.84 -5.54 -20.70
N LEU A 95 -3.13 -5.32 -20.96
CA LEU A 95 -3.85 -4.13 -20.54
C LEU A 95 -3.90 -4.00 -19.01
N LEU A 96 -4.20 -5.09 -18.31
CA LEU A 96 -4.23 -5.11 -16.85
C LEU A 96 -2.83 -4.93 -16.24
N CYS A 97 -1.79 -5.50 -16.85
CA CYS A 97 -0.40 -5.26 -16.43
C CYS A 97 0.00 -3.79 -16.59
N ALA A 98 -0.36 -3.13 -17.71
CA ALA A 98 -0.09 -1.71 -17.89
C ALA A 98 -0.72 -0.88 -16.76
N LYS A 99 -1.94 -1.25 -16.34
CA LYS A 99 -2.66 -0.58 -15.26
C LYS A 99 -2.11 -0.88 -13.87
N ALA A 100 -1.70 -2.12 -13.62
CA ALA A 100 -1.04 -2.50 -12.38
C ALA A 100 0.30 -1.75 -12.24
N LEU A 101 1.05 -1.61 -13.33
CA LEU A 101 2.32 -0.89 -13.35
C LEU A 101 2.14 0.62 -13.19
N SER A 102 1.10 1.22 -13.80
CA SER A 102 0.79 2.64 -13.57
C SER A 102 0.41 2.92 -12.11
N ALA A 103 -0.38 2.03 -11.48
CA ALA A 103 -0.68 2.10 -10.06
C ALA A 103 0.58 1.95 -9.20
N LEU A 104 1.46 1.00 -9.53
CA LEU A 104 2.73 0.77 -8.82
C LEU A 104 3.62 2.01 -8.86
N LEU A 105 3.75 2.67 -10.01
CA LEU A 105 4.54 3.91 -10.13
C LEU A 105 3.98 5.05 -9.26
N ILE A 106 2.66 5.15 -9.13
CA ILE A 106 2.03 6.15 -8.23
C ILE A 106 2.30 5.79 -6.77
N CYS A 107 2.11 4.52 -6.39
CA CYS A 107 2.41 4.04 -5.04
C CYS A 107 3.89 4.24 -4.69
N PHE A 108 4.81 3.99 -5.63
CA PHE A 108 6.24 4.21 -5.45
C PHE A 108 6.55 5.67 -5.14
N LYS A 109 5.94 6.63 -5.85
CA LYS A 109 6.10 8.07 -5.56
C LYS A 109 5.61 8.44 -4.17
N VAL A 110 4.46 7.92 -3.75
CA VAL A 110 3.92 8.15 -2.40
C VAL A 110 4.85 7.56 -1.35
N LEU A 111 5.33 6.34 -1.57
CA LEU A 111 6.24 5.63 -0.68
C LEU A 111 7.57 6.39 -0.53
N LEU A 112 8.14 6.89 -1.64
CA LEU A 112 9.37 7.69 -1.63
C LEU A 112 9.19 9.02 -0.87
N LEU A 113 8.03 9.67 -1.03
CA LEU A 113 7.70 10.88 -0.28
C LEU A 113 7.58 10.60 1.22
N CYS A 114 6.87 9.54 1.61
CA CYS A 114 6.76 9.14 3.01
C CYS A 114 8.13 8.76 3.59
N TYR A 115 8.95 8.03 2.84
CA TYR A 115 10.31 7.68 3.22
C TYR A 115 11.15 8.95 3.49
N ALA A 116 11.13 9.91 2.56
CA ALA A 116 11.84 11.18 2.73
C ALA A 116 11.38 11.96 3.97
N ILE A 117 10.06 12.01 4.24
CA ILE A 117 9.52 12.65 5.45
C ILE A 117 10.03 11.93 6.71
N THR A 118 9.97 10.59 6.75
CA THR A 118 10.46 9.83 7.91
C THR A 118 11.94 10.03 8.16
N LEU A 119 12.77 10.06 7.10
CA LEU A 119 14.19 10.35 7.25
C LEU A 119 14.46 11.76 7.76
N ALA A 120 13.74 12.75 7.22
CA ALA A 120 13.87 14.14 7.68
C ALA A 120 13.50 14.27 9.16
N THR A 121 12.41 13.65 9.59
CA THR A 121 12.01 13.64 11.02
C THR A 121 13.04 12.93 11.89
N GLY A 122 13.63 11.81 11.44
CA GLY A 122 14.67 11.11 12.20
C GLY A 122 15.95 11.93 12.35
N LEU A 123 16.37 12.62 11.29
CA LEU A 123 17.51 13.53 11.33
C LEU A 123 17.26 14.73 12.26
N GLU A 124 16.06 15.29 12.21
CA GLU A 124 15.63 16.38 13.09
C GLU A 124 15.62 15.94 14.56
N SER A 125 15.09 14.75 14.86
CA SER A 125 15.15 14.18 16.22
C SER A 125 16.59 13.97 16.70
N TYR A 126 17.48 13.50 15.82
CA TYR A 126 18.88 13.31 16.18
C TYR A 126 19.57 14.64 16.52
N TRP A 127 19.25 15.69 15.79
CA TRP A 127 19.86 17.01 15.98
C TRP A 127 19.31 17.73 17.22
N LEU A 128 17.99 17.66 17.47
CA LEU A 128 17.33 18.34 18.59
C LEU A 128 17.39 17.56 19.90
N SER A 129 17.44 16.23 19.85
CA SER A 129 17.36 15.36 21.03
C SER A 129 18.20 14.09 20.83
N PRO A 130 19.55 14.22 20.75
CA PRO A 130 20.45 13.09 20.50
C PRO A 130 20.36 11.98 21.56
N GLU A 131 19.91 12.31 22.76
CA GLU A 131 19.67 11.39 23.87
C GLU A 131 18.70 10.25 23.49
N LEU A 132 17.75 10.49 22.57
CA LEU A 132 16.79 9.50 22.09
C LEU A 132 17.43 8.37 21.27
N PHE A 133 18.60 8.63 20.68
CA PHE A 133 19.35 7.66 19.88
C PHE A 133 20.41 6.94 20.73
N ASN A 134 21.01 7.62 21.70
CA ASN A 134 22.07 7.05 22.53
C ASN A 134 21.63 5.87 23.41
N ILE A 135 20.34 5.76 23.75
CA ILE A 135 19.84 4.76 24.71
C ILE A 135 19.39 3.48 23.99
N HIS A 136 18.85 3.55 22.76
CA HIS A 136 18.19 2.40 22.12
C HIS A 136 18.67 2.07 20.69
N HIS A 137 19.11 3.03 19.88
CA HIS A 137 19.50 2.76 18.48
C HIS A 137 20.50 3.79 17.94
N SER A 138 21.62 3.31 17.39
CA SER A 138 22.50 4.14 16.57
C SER A 138 21.75 4.77 15.38
N LEU A 139 22.21 5.93 14.90
CA LEU A 139 21.67 6.58 13.71
C LEU A 139 21.66 5.61 12.50
N GLY A 140 22.70 4.79 12.36
CA GLY A 140 22.80 3.77 11.32
C GLY A 140 21.71 2.70 11.41
N SER A 141 21.41 2.19 12.60
CA SER A 141 20.31 1.24 12.80
C SER A 141 18.94 1.85 12.49
N TYR A 142 18.73 3.14 12.80
CA TYR A 142 17.50 3.84 12.43
C TYR A 142 17.30 3.88 10.90
N PHE A 143 18.32 4.33 10.16
CA PHE A 143 18.25 4.36 8.69
C PHE A 143 18.01 2.98 8.09
N TYR A 144 18.67 1.96 8.64
CA TYR A 144 18.50 0.58 8.22
C TYR A 144 17.06 0.10 8.44
N GLU A 145 16.51 0.25 9.63
CA GLU A 145 15.14 -0.18 9.96
C GLU A 145 14.07 0.54 9.12
N VAL A 146 14.19 1.86 8.98
CA VAL A 146 13.30 2.63 8.12
C VAL A 146 13.40 2.12 6.68
N SER A 147 14.61 1.97 6.13
CA SER A 147 14.80 1.50 4.76
C SER A 147 14.21 0.11 4.54
N MET A 148 14.42 -0.82 5.47
CA MET A 148 13.90 -2.18 5.38
C MET A 148 12.38 -2.21 5.43
N ASN A 149 11.76 -1.43 6.31
CA ASN A 149 10.30 -1.37 6.40
C ASN A 149 9.67 -0.84 5.09
N TYR A 150 10.19 0.27 4.56
CA TYR A 150 9.71 0.84 3.29
C TYR A 150 9.98 -0.08 2.09
N PHE A 151 11.10 -0.80 2.09
CA PHE A 151 11.40 -1.81 1.08
C PHE A 151 10.45 -3.00 1.16
N GLY A 152 10.08 -3.45 2.36
CA GLY A 152 9.05 -4.45 2.59
C GLY A 152 7.70 -4.05 1.98
N TYR A 153 7.27 -2.80 2.18
CA TYR A 153 6.05 -2.27 1.55
C TYR A 153 6.15 -2.20 0.02
N LEU A 154 7.32 -1.89 -0.52
CA LEU A 154 7.55 -1.89 -1.96
C LEU A 154 7.35 -3.29 -2.55
N ILE A 155 7.83 -4.32 -1.85
CA ILE A 155 7.68 -5.74 -2.24
C ILE A 155 6.24 -6.23 -2.09
N LEU A 156 5.52 -5.76 -1.08
CA LEU A 156 4.09 -6.08 -0.86
C LEU A 156 3.17 -5.34 -1.83
N SER A 157 3.60 -4.21 -2.39
CA SER A 157 2.78 -3.36 -3.25
C SER A 157 2.17 -4.06 -4.47
N PRO A 158 2.89 -4.91 -5.26
CA PRO A 158 2.31 -5.56 -6.44
C PRO A 158 1.21 -6.55 -6.07
N LEU A 159 1.33 -7.19 -4.91
CA LEU A 159 0.32 -8.11 -4.39
C LEU A 159 -0.95 -7.34 -4.00
N ILE A 160 -0.85 -6.26 -3.22
CA ILE A 160 -2.00 -5.42 -2.84
C ILE A 160 -2.70 -4.83 -4.08
N ILE A 161 -1.93 -4.35 -5.05
CA ILE A 161 -2.46 -3.81 -6.31
C ILE A 161 -3.20 -4.90 -7.10
N SER A 162 -2.64 -6.10 -7.22
CA SER A 162 -3.30 -7.20 -7.94
C SER A 162 -4.60 -7.65 -7.27
N ILE A 163 -4.62 -7.78 -5.93
CA ILE A 163 -5.82 -8.14 -5.15
C ILE A 163 -6.92 -7.09 -5.35
N THR A 164 -6.57 -5.82 -5.32
CA THR A 164 -7.55 -4.73 -5.45
C THR A 164 -8.10 -4.63 -6.87
N ILE A 165 -7.27 -4.84 -7.90
CA ILE A 165 -7.73 -4.92 -9.30
C ILE A 165 -8.68 -6.12 -9.46
N THR A 166 -8.31 -7.31 -8.99
CA THR A 166 -9.16 -8.51 -9.13
C THR A 166 -10.51 -8.33 -8.43
N LEU A 167 -10.50 -7.73 -7.24
CA LEU A 167 -11.70 -7.42 -6.47
C LEU A 167 -12.60 -6.43 -7.21
N VAL A 168 -12.06 -5.37 -7.81
CA VAL A 168 -12.84 -4.44 -8.64
C VAL A 168 -13.44 -5.15 -9.86
N MET A 169 -12.67 -6.01 -10.54
CA MET A 169 -13.18 -6.78 -11.69
C MET A 169 -14.30 -7.73 -11.27
N LEU A 170 -14.16 -8.42 -10.14
CA LEU A 170 -15.19 -9.31 -9.60
C LEU A 170 -16.48 -8.54 -9.28
N PHE A 171 -16.40 -7.37 -8.63
CA PHE A 171 -17.55 -6.52 -8.34
C PHE A 171 -18.28 -6.01 -9.59
N LYS A 172 -17.57 -5.85 -10.72
CA LYS A 172 -18.15 -5.42 -12.00
C LYS A 172 -18.55 -6.58 -12.91
N SER A 173 -18.14 -7.80 -12.61
CA SER A 173 -18.51 -9.00 -13.35
C SER A 173 -19.88 -9.55 -12.91
N ARG A 174 -20.38 -10.57 -13.61
CA ARG A 174 -21.55 -11.37 -13.18
C ARG A 174 -21.29 -12.20 -11.91
N LEU A 175 -20.04 -12.30 -11.46
CA LEU A 175 -19.61 -13.12 -10.31
C LEU A 175 -19.60 -12.37 -8.97
N LYS A 176 -20.42 -11.31 -8.82
CA LYS A 176 -20.43 -10.48 -7.60
C LYS A 176 -20.66 -11.30 -6.32
N PHE A 177 -21.40 -12.42 -6.42
CA PHE A 177 -21.62 -13.33 -5.30
C PHE A 177 -20.33 -13.97 -4.75
N TYR A 178 -19.36 -14.26 -5.62
CA TYR A 178 -18.07 -14.80 -5.19
C TYR A 178 -17.25 -13.80 -4.37
N VAL A 179 -17.51 -12.49 -4.50
CA VAL A 179 -16.85 -11.49 -3.65
C VAL A 179 -17.25 -11.66 -2.19
N LEU A 180 -18.55 -11.89 -1.94
CA LEU A 180 -19.05 -12.14 -0.58
C LEU A 180 -18.45 -13.43 -0.01
N LEU A 181 -18.31 -14.47 -0.83
CA LEU A 181 -17.69 -15.73 -0.44
C LEU A 181 -16.19 -15.56 -0.11
N ILE A 182 -15.45 -14.77 -0.91
CA ILE A 182 -14.05 -14.43 -0.63
C ILE A 182 -13.93 -13.65 0.68
N ILE A 183 -14.82 -12.68 0.94
CA ILE A 183 -14.81 -11.91 2.19
C ILE A 183 -15.11 -12.82 3.40
N MET A 184 -16.10 -13.71 3.27
CA MET A 184 -16.45 -14.68 4.32
C MET A 184 -15.36 -15.72 4.59
N LEU A 185 -14.57 -16.11 3.59
CA LEU A 185 -13.41 -16.99 3.77
C LEU A 185 -12.18 -16.24 4.27
N ALA A 186 -12.02 -14.96 3.91
CA ALA A 186 -10.91 -14.14 4.36
C ALA A 186 -11.04 -13.75 5.84
N SER A 187 -12.26 -13.57 6.38
CA SER A 187 -12.45 -13.22 7.79
C SER A 187 -11.92 -14.26 8.80
N PRO A 188 -12.17 -15.58 8.67
CA PRO A 188 -11.58 -16.57 9.59
C PRO A 188 -10.06 -16.68 9.41
N LEU A 189 -9.55 -16.55 8.19
CA LEU A 189 -8.09 -16.57 7.93
C LEU A 189 -7.40 -15.36 8.56
N LEU A 190 -7.97 -14.16 8.41
CA LEU A 190 -7.50 -12.96 9.09
C LEU A 190 -7.55 -13.14 10.61
N SER A 191 -8.61 -13.76 11.13
CA SER A 191 -8.71 -14.01 12.57
C SER A 191 -7.65 -14.98 13.09
N LEU A 192 -7.20 -15.96 12.29
CA LEU A 192 -6.11 -16.87 12.65
C LEU A 192 -4.73 -16.18 12.65
N VAL A 193 -4.53 -15.22 11.75
CA VAL A 193 -3.28 -14.44 11.65
C VAL A 193 -3.18 -13.40 12.76
N PHE A 194 -4.30 -12.78 13.13
CA PHE A 194 -4.37 -11.76 14.18
C PHE A 194 -4.74 -12.32 15.56
N SER A 195 -5.05 -13.60 15.69
CA SER A 195 -5.18 -14.23 16.99
C SER A 195 -3.79 -14.43 17.58
N ASP A 196 -3.50 -13.71 18.65
CA ASP A 196 -2.36 -13.97 19.52
C ASP A 196 -2.31 -15.48 19.81
N HIS A 197 -1.31 -16.17 19.23
CA HIS A 197 -1.08 -17.60 19.49
C HIS A 197 -0.87 -17.88 21.00
N ASN A 198 -0.56 -16.84 21.78
CA ASN A 198 -0.38 -16.91 23.22
C ASN A 198 -1.69 -16.80 24.04
N ILE A 199 -2.81 -16.35 23.47
CA ILE A 199 -4.10 -16.24 24.19
C ILE A 199 -4.94 -17.52 24.06
N ILE A 200 -4.77 -18.28 22.97
CA ILE A 200 -5.56 -19.49 22.68
C ILE A 200 -5.32 -20.61 23.71
N SER A 201 -4.13 -20.67 24.35
CA SER A 201 -3.80 -21.74 25.29
C SER A 201 -4.38 -21.60 26.70
N LYS A 202 -5.00 -20.46 27.05
CA LYS A 202 -5.41 -20.19 28.46
C LYS A 202 -6.89 -19.96 28.72
N ASN A 203 -7.77 -19.94 27.70
CA ASN A 203 -9.20 -19.75 27.93
C ASN A 203 -10.06 -20.56 26.95
N PRO A 204 -10.75 -21.64 27.39
CA PRO A 204 -11.64 -22.44 26.53
C PRO A 204 -12.97 -21.74 26.20
N ASN A 205 -13.23 -20.58 26.80
CA ASN A 205 -14.39 -19.76 26.45
C ASN A 205 -14.02 -18.83 25.30
N LEU A 206 -14.38 -19.24 24.09
CA LEU A 206 -14.38 -18.50 22.81
C LEU A 206 -15.11 -17.15 22.94
N SER A 207 -14.48 -16.17 23.57
CA SER A 207 -14.79 -14.77 23.34
C SER A 207 -13.82 -14.29 22.26
N PHE A 208 -14.34 -14.15 21.03
CA PHE A 208 -13.66 -13.42 19.96
C PHE A 208 -13.51 -11.96 20.40
N LYS A 209 -12.48 -11.68 21.20
CA LYS A 209 -11.99 -10.31 21.35
C LYS A 209 -11.25 -9.98 20.06
N LEU A 210 -11.94 -9.28 19.16
CA LEU A 210 -11.33 -8.52 18.07
C LEU A 210 -10.52 -7.37 18.70
N SER A 211 -9.39 -7.69 19.31
CA SER A 211 -8.38 -6.68 19.60
C SER A 211 -7.75 -6.28 18.27
N PHE A 212 -8.27 -5.20 17.68
CA PHE A 212 -7.56 -4.49 16.62
C PHE A 212 -6.29 -3.88 17.23
N GLN A 213 -5.26 -4.69 17.40
CA GLN A 213 -3.91 -4.16 17.52
C GLN A 213 -3.53 -3.66 16.14
N LEU A 214 -3.21 -2.36 16.05
CA LEU A 214 -2.57 -1.81 14.86
C LEU A 214 -1.34 -2.69 14.56
N PRO A 215 -1.14 -3.12 13.30
CA PRO A 215 -0.02 -3.98 12.98
C PRO A 215 1.26 -3.36 13.52
N GLU A 216 2.02 -4.09 14.32
CA GLU A 216 3.39 -3.69 14.60
C GLU A 216 4.12 -3.54 13.27
N TYR A 217 4.94 -2.49 13.16
CA TYR A 217 5.75 -2.29 11.96
C TYR A 217 6.61 -3.55 11.74
N ILE A 218 6.89 -3.87 10.49
CA ILE A 218 7.57 -5.14 10.19
C ILE A 218 8.99 -5.05 10.77
N SER A 219 9.30 -5.87 11.78
CA SER A 219 10.62 -5.88 12.40
C SER A 219 11.67 -6.33 11.37
N SER A 220 12.82 -5.65 11.39
CA SER A 220 13.94 -5.86 10.47
C SER A 220 14.48 -7.30 10.51
N ASP A 221 14.43 -7.93 11.68
CA ASP A 221 14.90 -9.30 11.90
C ASP A 221 14.03 -10.35 11.18
N TYR A 222 12.71 -10.13 11.16
CA TYR A 222 11.79 -10.97 10.41
C TYR A 222 11.87 -10.70 8.90
N LEU A 223 12.03 -9.45 8.48
CA LEU A 223 12.03 -9.12 7.06
C LEU A 223 13.27 -9.67 6.35
N SER A 224 14.47 -9.50 6.92
CA SER A 224 15.74 -9.87 6.28
C SER A 224 15.85 -11.36 5.95
N SER A 225 15.35 -12.21 6.84
CA SER A 225 15.42 -13.67 6.74
C SER A 225 14.48 -14.24 5.67
N TYR A 226 13.30 -13.65 5.51
CA TYR A 226 12.24 -14.15 4.62
C TYR A 226 12.02 -13.29 3.38
N LEU A 227 12.82 -12.23 3.17
CA LEU A 227 12.72 -11.30 2.07
C LEU A 227 12.68 -11.95 0.67
N PRO A 228 13.63 -12.83 0.30
CA PRO A 228 13.63 -13.40 -1.06
C PRO A 228 12.42 -14.32 -1.29
N ILE A 229 12.01 -15.05 -0.27
CA ILE A 229 10.85 -15.96 -0.33
C ILE A 229 9.56 -15.14 -0.45
N THR A 230 9.38 -14.13 0.41
CA THR A 230 8.21 -13.25 0.39
C THR A 230 8.08 -12.49 -0.93
N LEU A 231 9.20 -12.04 -1.52
CA LEU A 231 9.22 -11.41 -2.84
C LEU A 231 8.80 -12.37 -3.95
N LEU A 232 9.37 -13.59 -3.97
CA LEU A 232 9.04 -14.57 -4.99
C LEU A 232 7.56 -14.98 -4.90
N VAL A 233 7.07 -15.24 -3.69
CA VAL A 233 5.67 -15.59 -3.44
C VAL A 233 4.75 -14.41 -3.80
N SER A 234 5.09 -13.18 -3.41
CA SER A 234 4.23 -12.01 -3.69
C SER A 234 4.10 -11.75 -5.18
N LEU A 235 5.20 -11.89 -5.95
CA LEU A 235 5.19 -11.74 -7.41
C LEU A 235 4.44 -12.87 -8.10
N LEU A 236 4.65 -14.12 -7.69
CA LEU A 236 3.97 -15.28 -8.27
C LEU A 236 2.46 -15.20 -8.03
N VAL A 237 2.04 -14.91 -6.80
CA VAL A 237 0.63 -14.73 -6.44
C VAL A 237 0.02 -13.53 -7.19
N SER A 238 0.75 -12.43 -7.28
CA SER A 238 0.30 -11.24 -8.05
C SER A 238 0.09 -11.56 -9.53
N ALA A 239 1.01 -12.32 -10.15
CA ALA A 239 0.89 -12.73 -11.54
C ALA A 239 -0.31 -13.67 -11.77
N MET A 240 -0.51 -14.65 -10.87
CA MET A 240 -1.67 -15.54 -10.90
C MET A 240 -2.99 -14.77 -10.76
N LEU A 241 -3.04 -13.80 -9.85
CA LEU A 241 -4.20 -12.93 -9.64
C LEU A 241 -4.50 -12.08 -10.88
N LEU A 242 -3.48 -11.46 -11.49
CA LEU A 242 -3.65 -10.71 -12.73
C LEU A 242 -4.14 -11.60 -13.87
N PHE A 243 -3.62 -12.82 -13.97
CA PHE A 243 -4.09 -13.80 -14.96
C PHE A 243 -5.58 -14.15 -14.74
N VAL A 244 -5.98 -14.46 -13.51
CA VAL A 244 -7.39 -14.72 -13.16
C VAL A 244 -8.26 -13.51 -13.50
N SER A 245 -7.82 -12.30 -13.18
CA SER A 245 -8.56 -11.07 -13.51
C SER A 245 -8.72 -10.86 -15.01
N SER A 246 -7.72 -11.25 -15.82
CA SER A 246 -7.81 -11.19 -17.27
C SER A 246 -8.87 -12.13 -17.85
N LEU A 247 -9.00 -13.34 -17.29
CA LEU A 247 -10.03 -14.31 -17.69
C LEU A 247 -11.44 -13.85 -17.29
N ILE A 248 -11.57 -13.22 -16.11
CA ILE A 248 -12.84 -12.61 -15.67
C ILE A 248 -13.23 -11.49 -16.64
N LEU A 249 -12.25 -10.66 -17.03
CA LEU A 249 -12.46 -9.54 -17.94
C LEU A 249 -12.95 -10.00 -19.32
N GLU A 250 -12.39 -11.10 -19.83
CA GLU A 250 -12.69 -11.64 -21.15
C GLU A 250 -14.05 -12.35 -21.21
N LYS A 251 -14.42 -13.13 -20.19
CA LYS A 251 -15.58 -14.04 -20.27
C LYS A 251 -16.84 -13.55 -19.57
N LYS A 252 -16.76 -12.60 -18.63
CA LYS A 252 -17.83 -12.41 -17.62
C LYS A 252 -18.19 -10.96 -17.29
N ILE A 253 -17.73 -9.99 -18.08
CA ILE A 253 -18.10 -8.59 -17.90
C ILE A 253 -19.43 -8.28 -18.56
N GLN A 254 -20.32 -7.64 -17.80
CA GLN A 254 -21.48 -6.93 -18.34
C GLN A 254 -20.98 -5.56 -18.80
N ILE A 255 -21.02 -5.30 -20.11
CA ILE A 255 -20.84 -3.97 -20.69
C ILE A 255 -22.19 -3.25 -20.58
#